data_AF-E3KK42-F1
#
_entry.id   AF-E3KK42-F1
#
_cell.length_a   1.000
_cell.length_b   1.000
_cell.length_c   1.000
_cell.angle_alpha   90.00
_cell.angle_beta   90.00
_cell.angle_gamma   90.00
#
_symmetry.space_group_name_H-M   'P 1'
#
loop_
_entity.id
_entity.type
_entity.pdbx_description
1 polymer ?
#
loop_
_entity_poly.entity_id
_entity_poly.type
_entity_poly.pdbx_seq_one_letter_code
_entity_poly.pdbx_strand_id
1 'polypeptide(L)'
;MPESPRLPSDSSASKLLRNAPVDLLGGILVNSIISTKSISESSNNQVPKNAMREKPALSVPITTLNFKNFVSKCGPIFTFQDAVEAILGWQNPSKTIACACMWAWLALNPVYFILIPNFILIWILLTTHAQRYPNGMGEDLGADPTSGKHISDDPVEGSPDYVSNLQNIQNMMGDVTNGIDFVKQHVLVYLDWSDPKCTLNILHAAVISSVGLALIGPFIPWRLVLLISGEAMFTLNHPWIQVWLAQLKSASSSV
;
A
#
# COMPACT_ATOMS: atom_id res chain seq x y z
N MET A 1 61.88 5.48 -4.19
CA MET A 1 60.62 5.20 -4.89
C MET A 1 59.51 5.16 -3.85
N PRO A 2 58.54 6.10 -3.86
CA PRO A 2 57.37 6.03 -3.00
C PRO A 2 56.23 5.28 -3.70
N GLU A 3 55.49 4.49 -2.93
CA GLU A 3 54.33 3.69 -3.34
C GLU A 3 53.07 4.57 -3.37
N SER A 4 52.30 4.49 -4.45
CA SER A 4 51.04 5.25 -4.64
C SER A 4 49.84 4.46 -4.10
N PRO A 5 48.82 5.09 -3.48
CA PRO A 5 47.65 4.39 -2.94
C PRO A 5 46.70 3.92 -4.05
N ARG A 6 46.26 2.65 -3.99
CA ARG A 6 45.20 2.12 -4.88
C ARG A 6 43.82 2.63 -4.44
N LEU A 7 43.08 3.23 -5.38
CA LEU A 7 41.64 3.51 -5.26
C LEU A 7 40.84 2.20 -5.12
N PRO A 8 39.71 2.22 -4.40
CA PRO A 8 38.87 1.03 -4.24
C PRO A 8 38.18 0.68 -5.56
N SER A 9 38.24 -0.60 -5.91
CA SER A 9 37.53 -1.19 -7.04
C SER A 9 36.02 -1.01 -6.90
N ASP A 10 35.39 -0.38 -7.88
CA ASP A 10 33.93 -0.43 -8.07
C ASP A 10 33.48 -1.90 -8.10
N SER A 11 32.84 -2.31 -7.00
CA SER A 11 32.39 -3.67 -6.77
C SER A 11 31.37 -4.08 -7.83
N SER A 12 31.57 -5.24 -8.45
CA SER A 12 30.62 -5.89 -9.38
C SER A 12 29.19 -6.00 -8.82
N ALA A 13 29.00 -5.91 -7.51
CA ALA A 13 27.69 -5.85 -6.86
C ALA A 13 26.85 -4.62 -7.28
N SER A 14 27.47 -3.46 -7.50
CA SER A 14 26.77 -2.24 -7.96
C SER A 14 26.35 -2.33 -9.42
N LYS A 15 27.10 -3.07 -10.25
CA LYS A 15 26.75 -3.38 -11.64
C LYS A 15 25.65 -4.44 -11.74
N LEU A 16 25.63 -5.42 -10.84
CA LEU A 16 24.59 -6.46 -10.78
C LEU A 16 23.24 -5.89 -10.35
N LEU A 17 23.20 -4.97 -9.37
CA LEU A 17 21.97 -4.30 -8.96
C LEU A 17 21.40 -3.35 -10.03
N ARG A 18 22.24 -2.83 -10.93
CA ARG A 18 21.81 -1.95 -12.03
C ARG A 18 21.10 -2.68 -13.17
N ASN A 19 21.39 -3.97 -13.36
CA ASN A 19 20.96 -4.75 -14.53
C ASN A 19 19.99 -5.89 -14.19
N ALA A 20 19.82 -6.23 -12.91
CA ALA A 20 18.93 -7.31 -12.46
C ALA A 20 17.46 -7.22 -12.95
N PRO A 21 16.79 -6.05 -13.03
CA PRO A 21 15.37 -6.03 -13.40
C PRO A 21 15.13 -6.31 -14.88
N VAL A 22 16.07 -5.95 -15.77
CA VAL A 22 15.92 -6.14 -17.23
C VAL A 22 16.25 -7.58 -17.67
N ASP A 23 17.25 -8.21 -17.05
CA ASP A 23 17.62 -9.60 -17.36
C ASP A 23 16.56 -10.61 -16.88
N LEU A 24 15.92 -10.35 -15.73
CA LEU A 24 14.83 -11.18 -15.21
C LEU A 24 13.61 -11.14 -16.14
N LEU A 25 13.24 -9.95 -16.63
CA LEU A 25 12.13 -9.77 -17.57
C LEU A 25 12.45 -10.37 -18.95
N GLY A 26 13.70 -10.26 -19.42
CA GLY A 26 14.16 -10.89 -20.65
C GLY A 26 14.10 -12.43 -20.59
N GLY A 27 14.55 -13.03 -19.47
CA GLY A 27 14.49 -14.48 -19.27
C GLY A 27 13.07 -15.03 -19.18
N ILE A 28 12.16 -14.30 -18.52
CA ILE A 28 10.74 -14.66 -18.43
C ILE A 28 10.06 -14.60 -19.81
N LEU A 29 10.40 -13.62 -20.65
CA LEU A 29 9.85 -13.49 -22.00
C LEU A 29 10.31 -14.63 -22.92
N VAL A 30 11.60 -14.98 -22.90
CA VAL A 30 12.16 -16.05 -23.74
C VAL A 30 11.56 -17.42 -23.37
N ASN A 31 11.42 -17.72 -22.07
CA ASN A 31 10.83 -18.99 -21.64
C ASN A 31 9.33 -19.09 -21.98
N SER A 32 8.61 -17.97 -21.98
CA SER A 32 7.18 -17.94 -22.32
C SER A 32 6.88 -18.22 -23.80
N ILE A 33 7.82 -17.87 -24.70
CA ILE A 33 7.72 -18.15 -26.15
C ILE A 33 7.99 -19.63 -26.44
N ILE A 34 8.85 -20.27 -25.65
CA ILE A 34 9.17 -21.70 -25.79
C ILE A 34 7.98 -22.55 -25.29
N SER A 35 7.32 -22.16 -24.19
CA SER A 35 6.15 -22.88 -23.66
C SER A 35 4.87 -22.75 -24.50
N THR A 36 4.69 -21.67 -25.27
CA THR A 36 3.52 -21.54 -26.15
C THR A 36 3.61 -22.45 -27.38
N LYS A 37 4.81 -22.86 -27.79
CA LYS A 37 5.00 -23.75 -28.94
C LYS A 37 4.70 -25.23 -28.63
N SER A 38 4.73 -25.65 -27.37
CA SER A 38 4.48 -27.05 -26.96
C SER A 38 3.02 -27.37 -26.61
N ILE A 39 2.15 -26.36 -26.45
CA ILE A 39 0.74 -26.54 -26.06
C ILE A 39 -0.19 -26.72 -27.27
N SER A 40 0.25 -26.39 -28.49
CA SER A 40 -0.61 -26.41 -29.68
C SER A 40 -0.81 -27.77 -30.35
N GLU A 41 -0.19 -28.86 -29.87
CA GLU A 41 -0.26 -30.19 -30.51
C GLU A 41 -1.17 -31.23 -29.81
N SER A 42 -1.87 -30.89 -28.73
CA SER A 42 -2.71 -31.87 -28.02
C SER A 42 -4.02 -31.31 -27.47
N SER A 43 -5.03 -31.12 -28.33
CA SER A 43 -6.42 -31.17 -27.89
C SER A 43 -7.38 -31.46 -29.04
N ASN A 44 -7.66 -32.75 -29.23
CA ASN A 44 -8.88 -33.22 -29.84
C ASN A 44 -9.68 -33.97 -28.75
N ASN A 45 -10.72 -33.33 -28.20
CA ASN A 45 -12.01 -33.96 -27.86
C ASN A 45 -12.93 -33.02 -27.04
N GLN A 46 -14.18 -32.96 -27.54
CA GLN A 46 -15.45 -32.41 -27.05
C GLN A 46 -15.58 -31.95 -25.58
N VAL A 47 -16.16 -30.75 -25.38
CA VAL A 47 -16.54 -30.19 -24.07
C VAL A 47 -18.05 -29.89 -24.02
N PRO A 48 -18.82 -30.40 -23.04
CA PRO A 48 -20.22 -30.03 -22.85
C PRO A 48 -20.38 -28.70 -22.09
N LYS A 49 -21.49 -28.04 -22.38
CA LYS A 49 -21.91 -26.71 -21.90
C LYS A 49 -22.03 -26.64 -20.38
N ASN A 50 -21.06 -26.01 -19.73
CA ASN A 50 -21.20 -25.24 -18.49
C ASN A 50 -20.00 -24.28 -18.42
N ALA A 51 -20.05 -23.20 -19.21
CA ALA A 51 -19.02 -22.15 -19.21
C ALA A 51 -19.15 -21.31 -17.92
N MET A 52 -18.76 -21.91 -16.79
CA MET A 52 -18.15 -21.15 -15.71
C MET A 52 -17.07 -20.31 -16.39
N ARG A 53 -17.19 -18.98 -16.37
CA ARG A 53 -16.30 -18.01 -17.02
C ARG A 53 -14.84 -18.42 -16.81
N GLU A 54 -14.29 -19.21 -17.74
CA GLU A 54 -12.96 -19.79 -17.61
C GLU A 54 -12.00 -18.62 -17.64
N LYS A 55 -11.48 -18.26 -16.46
CA LYS A 55 -10.40 -17.28 -16.38
C LYS A 55 -9.29 -17.86 -17.25
N PRO A 56 -8.80 -17.13 -18.26
CA PRO A 56 -7.82 -17.65 -19.20
C PRO A 56 -6.63 -18.22 -18.42
N ALA A 57 -6.08 -19.35 -18.90
CA ALA A 57 -4.93 -19.97 -18.29
C ALA A 57 -3.80 -18.95 -18.08
N LEU A 58 -3.10 -19.07 -16.96
CA LEU A 58 -2.05 -18.14 -16.55
C LEU A 58 -1.01 -18.02 -17.67
N SER A 59 -1.02 -16.90 -18.38
CA SER A 59 -0.09 -16.61 -19.45
C SER A 59 0.98 -15.66 -18.94
N VAL A 60 2.20 -16.19 -18.85
CA VAL A 60 3.39 -15.42 -18.45
C VAL A 60 3.54 -14.10 -19.22
N PRO A 61 3.31 -14.02 -20.54
CA PRO A 61 3.39 -12.74 -21.27
C PRO A 61 2.37 -11.70 -20.81
N ILE A 62 1.14 -12.12 -20.51
CA ILE A 62 0.07 -11.23 -20.06
C ILE A 62 0.34 -10.75 -18.65
N THR A 63 0.81 -11.62 -17.75
CA THR A 63 1.25 -11.23 -16.41
C THR A 63 2.36 -10.20 -16.46
N THR A 64 3.36 -10.40 -17.34
CA THR A 64 4.44 -9.42 -17.54
C THR A 64 3.92 -8.08 -18.04
N LEU A 65 3.02 -8.07 -19.03
CA LEU A 65 2.43 -6.83 -19.54
C LEU A 65 1.61 -6.11 -18.45
N ASN A 66 0.79 -6.84 -17.70
CA ASN A 66 0.02 -6.29 -16.58
C ASN A 66 0.93 -5.76 -15.47
N PHE A 67 2.04 -6.45 -15.18
CA PHE A 67 3.02 -6.00 -14.21
C PHE A 67 3.68 -4.69 -14.66
N LYS A 68 4.12 -4.59 -15.92
CA LYS A 68 4.68 -3.35 -16.48
C LYS A 68 3.70 -2.16 -16.35
N ASN A 69 2.43 -2.39 -16.71
CA ASN A 69 1.37 -1.38 -16.58
C ASN A 69 1.08 -1.01 -15.12
N PHE A 70 1.22 -1.97 -14.19
CA PHE A 70 1.08 -1.70 -12.76
C PHE A 70 2.25 -0.86 -12.22
N VAL A 71 3.48 -1.21 -12.58
CA VAL A 71 4.70 -0.49 -12.16
C VAL A 71 4.70 0.96 -12.62
N SER A 72 4.20 1.25 -13.82
CA SER A 72 4.11 2.65 -14.27
C SER A 72 3.06 3.43 -13.48
N LYS A 73 1.96 2.80 -13.06
CA LYS A 73 0.84 3.50 -12.39
C LYS A 73 0.91 3.53 -10.86
N CYS A 74 1.80 2.77 -10.23
CA CYS A 74 1.85 2.67 -8.76
C CYS A 74 2.63 3.80 -8.06
N GLY A 75 3.24 4.73 -8.79
CA GLY A 75 3.96 5.86 -8.17
C GLY A 75 3.18 6.59 -7.07
N PRO A 76 1.91 6.99 -7.31
CA PRO A 76 1.11 7.69 -6.31
C PRO A 76 0.89 6.90 -5.01
N ILE A 77 0.72 5.57 -5.07
CA ILE A 77 0.48 4.78 -3.85
C ILE A 77 1.72 4.78 -2.94
N PHE A 78 2.92 4.73 -3.52
CA PHE A 78 4.16 4.79 -2.75
C PHE A 78 4.43 6.19 -2.20
N THR A 79 4.16 7.25 -2.96
CA THR A 79 4.28 8.62 -2.41
C THR A 79 3.33 8.86 -1.23
N PHE A 80 2.15 8.23 -1.24
CA PHE A 80 1.22 8.29 -0.12
C PHE A 80 1.75 7.50 1.08
N GLN A 81 2.26 6.28 0.86
CA GLN A 81 2.89 5.48 1.92
C GLN A 81 4.05 6.23 2.58
N ASP A 82 4.97 6.77 1.78
CA ASP A 82 6.12 7.55 2.25
C ASP A 82 5.67 8.81 3.02
N ALA A 83 4.59 9.47 2.57
CA ALA A 83 4.03 10.62 3.27
C ALA A 83 3.46 10.24 4.64
N VAL A 84 2.74 9.12 4.73
CA VAL A 84 2.23 8.59 6.00
C VAL A 84 3.40 8.22 6.92
N GLU A 85 4.39 7.49 6.42
CA GLU A 85 5.58 7.12 7.18
C GLU A 85 6.36 8.35 7.65
N ALA A 86 6.50 9.37 6.81
CA ALA A 86 7.16 10.62 7.19
C ALA A 86 6.42 11.40 8.27
N ILE A 87 5.08 11.39 8.24
CA ILE A 87 4.23 12.00 9.28
C ILE A 87 4.39 11.25 10.59
N LEU A 88 4.27 9.92 10.56
CA LEU A 88 4.35 9.08 11.76
C LEU A 88 5.76 9.03 12.36
N GLY A 89 6.78 9.04 11.52
CA GLY A 89 8.19 9.11 11.91
C GLY A 89 8.67 10.51 12.29
N TRP A 90 7.77 11.51 12.37
CA TRP A 90 8.10 12.89 12.74
C TRP A 90 9.20 13.54 11.89
N GLN A 91 9.34 13.15 10.61
CA GLN A 91 10.38 13.70 9.73
C GLN A 91 10.17 15.21 9.48
N ASN A 92 8.90 15.63 9.37
CA ASN A 92 8.51 17.02 9.18
C ASN A 92 7.56 17.45 10.32
N PRO A 93 8.07 17.99 11.44
CA PRO A 93 7.27 18.22 12.65
C PRO A 93 6.07 19.14 12.41
N SER A 94 6.21 20.16 11.56
CA SER A 94 5.10 21.06 11.24
C SER A 94 3.94 20.34 10.54
N LYS A 95 4.24 19.43 9.60
CA LYS A 95 3.22 18.63 8.90
C LYS A 95 2.60 17.61 9.84
N THR A 96 3.41 16.99 10.70
CA THR A 96 2.92 16.03 11.71
C THR A 96 2.00 16.69 12.72
N ILE A 97 2.35 17.85 13.26
CA ILE A 97 1.50 18.61 14.18
C ILE A 97 0.21 19.05 13.48
N ALA A 98 0.28 19.53 12.24
CA ALA A 98 -0.92 19.87 11.48
C ALA A 98 -1.84 18.65 11.27
N CYS A 99 -1.27 17.48 11.01
CA CYS A 99 -2.01 16.23 10.89
C CYS A 99 -2.62 15.78 12.22
N ALA A 100 -1.88 15.88 13.33
CA ALA A 100 -2.39 15.60 14.68
C ALA A 100 -3.54 16.54 15.05
N CYS A 101 -3.39 17.85 14.82
CA CYS A 101 -4.47 18.82 15.02
C CYS A 101 -5.70 18.53 14.14
N MET A 102 -5.49 18.12 12.88
CA MET A 102 -6.58 17.72 11.99
C MET A 102 -7.29 16.47 12.50
N TRP A 103 -6.54 15.48 13.00
CA TRP A 103 -7.07 14.29 13.65
C TRP A 103 -7.89 14.68 14.90
N ALA A 104 -7.36 15.55 15.76
CA ALA A 104 -8.06 16.00 16.95
C ALA A 104 -9.42 16.65 16.62
N TRP A 105 -9.45 17.51 15.61
CA TRP A 105 -10.68 18.15 15.15
C TRP A 105 -11.70 17.12 14.63
N LEU A 106 -11.23 16.12 13.88
CA LEU A 106 -12.06 15.04 13.33
C LEU A 106 -12.61 14.11 14.42
N ALA A 107 -11.77 13.75 15.40
CA ALA A 107 -12.13 12.89 16.52
C ALA A 107 -13.19 13.54 17.45
N LEU A 108 -13.12 14.86 17.65
CA LEU A 108 -14.09 15.60 18.45
C LEU A 108 -15.48 15.67 17.79
N ASN A 109 -15.56 15.49 16.48
CA ASN A 109 -16.79 15.60 15.68
C ASN A 109 -16.91 14.43 14.70
N PRO A 110 -17.33 13.23 15.16
CA PRO A 110 -17.27 12.01 14.36
C PRO A 110 -18.18 12.02 13.12
N VAL A 111 -19.14 12.95 13.04
CA VAL A 111 -19.99 13.17 11.84
C VAL A 111 -19.14 13.46 10.60
N TYR A 112 -17.97 14.08 10.76
CA TYR A 112 -17.09 14.37 9.63
C TYR A 112 -16.51 13.12 8.96
N PHE A 113 -16.33 11.99 9.69
CA PHE A 113 -15.91 10.73 9.06
C PHE A 113 -16.91 10.25 8.00
N ILE A 114 -18.21 10.50 8.22
CA ILE A 114 -19.28 10.17 7.27
C ILE A 114 -19.28 11.16 6.08
N LEU A 115 -18.87 12.41 6.31
CA LEU A 115 -18.84 13.44 5.27
C LEU A 115 -17.57 13.39 4.40
N ILE A 116 -16.44 12.87 4.89
CA ILE A 116 -15.16 12.81 4.17
C ILE A 116 -15.31 12.23 2.76
N PRO A 117 -15.95 11.06 2.54
CA PRO A 117 -16.11 10.51 1.19
C PRO A 117 -16.84 11.46 0.22
N ASN A 118 -17.83 12.21 0.72
CA ASN A 118 -18.57 13.19 -0.08
C ASN A 118 -17.69 14.40 -0.44
N PHE A 119 -16.91 14.92 0.51
CA PHE A 119 -15.98 16.02 0.24
C PHE A 119 -14.89 15.62 -0.75
N ILE A 120 -14.34 14.40 -0.64
CA ILE A 120 -13.36 13.86 -1.60
C ILE A 120 -13.98 13.80 -2.99
N LEU A 121 -15.20 13.27 -3.12
CA LEU A 121 -15.89 13.19 -4.40
C LEU A 121 -16.14 14.58 -5.01
N ILE A 122 -16.60 15.54 -4.21
CA ILE A 122 -16.77 16.94 -4.66
C ILE A 122 -15.44 17.53 -5.11
N TRP A 123 -14.37 17.34 -4.36
CA TRP A 123 -13.03 17.83 -4.71
C TRP A 123 -12.52 17.22 -6.02
N ILE A 124 -12.70 15.91 -6.24
CA ILE A 124 -12.35 15.25 -7.50
C ILE A 124 -13.16 15.84 -8.67
N LEU A 125 -14.48 16.00 -8.50
CA LEU A 125 -15.32 16.58 -9.55
C LEU A 125 -14.94 18.03 -9.87
N LEU A 126 -14.63 18.85 -8.87
CA LEU A 126 -14.19 20.22 -9.08
C LEU A 126 -12.84 20.31 -9.78
N THR A 127 -11.87 19.48 -9.37
CA THR A 127 -10.53 19.47 -9.98
C THR A 127 -10.58 18.96 -11.42
N THR A 128 -11.30 17.87 -11.68
CA THR A 128 -11.48 17.33 -13.04
C THR A 128 -12.27 18.30 -13.93
N HIS A 129 -13.29 18.98 -13.39
CA HIS A 129 -14.00 20.03 -14.11
C HIS A 129 -13.10 21.21 -14.44
N ALA A 130 -12.31 21.72 -13.48
CA ALA A 130 -11.39 22.84 -13.70
C ALA A 130 -10.32 22.51 -14.75
N GLN A 131 -9.84 21.25 -14.78
CA GLN A 131 -8.91 20.78 -15.81
C GLN A 131 -9.57 20.69 -17.18
N ARG A 132 -10.84 20.28 -17.24
CA ARG A 132 -11.61 20.15 -18.50
C ARG A 132 -12.04 21.51 -19.06
N TYR A 133 -12.40 22.46 -18.20
CA TYR A 133 -12.96 23.76 -18.58
C TYR A 133 -12.19 24.93 -17.94
N PRO A 134 -10.92 25.16 -18.29
CA PRO A 134 -10.10 26.22 -17.69
C PRO A 134 -10.64 27.65 -17.97
N ASN A 135 -11.39 27.84 -19.06
CA ASN A 135 -11.96 29.14 -19.47
C ASN A 135 -13.50 29.22 -19.33
N GLY A 136 -14.13 28.22 -18.71
CA GLY A 136 -15.60 28.11 -18.58
C GLY A 136 -16.27 27.24 -19.65
N MET A 137 -17.51 26.80 -19.37
CA MET A 137 -18.27 25.83 -20.17
C MET A 137 -18.83 26.40 -21.50
N GLY A 138 -18.78 27.73 -21.67
CA GLY A 138 -19.65 28.47 -22.61
C GLY A 138 -19.42 28.20 -24.10
N GLU A 139 -18.25 27.70 -24.50
CA GLU A 139 -17.87 27.59 -25.92
C GLU A 139 -17.82 26.13 -26.43
N ASP A 140 -17.88 25.14 -25.53
CA ASP A 140 -17.43 23.75 -25.81
C ASP A 140 -18.52 22.66 -25.65
N LEU A 141 -19.80 23.04 -25.63
CA LEU A 141 -20.93 22.09 -25.58
C LEU A 141 -21.05 21.20 -26.84
N GLY A 142 -20.21 21.41 -27.85
CA GLY A 142 -20.09 20.58 -29.06
C GLY A 142 -18.79 19.77 -29.18
N ALA A 143 -17.89 19.83 -28.20
CA ALA A 143 -16.58 19.19 -28.30
C ALA A 143 -16.60 17.69 -27.90
N ASP A 144 -15.86 16.88 -28.67
CA ASP A 144 -15.73 15.43 -28.54
C ASP A 144 -15.43 14.98 -27.07
N PRO A 145 -16.22 14.03 -26.52
CA PRO A 145 -16.04 13.51 -25.16
C PRO A 145 -14.69 12.82 -24.91
N THR A 146 -13.90 12.52 -25.94
CA THR A 146 -12.61 11.81 -25.80
C THR A 146 -11.38 12.70 -25.72
N SER A 147 -11.49 14.02 -25.95
CA SER A 147 -10.35 14.95 -25.96
C SER A 147 -9.90 15.38 -24.55
N GLY A 148 -9.85 14.45 -23.59
CA GLY A 148 -9.36 14.71 -22.24
C GLY A 148 -7.86 14.46 -22.19
N LYS A 149 -7.06 15.49 -21.91
CA LYS A 149 -5.62 15.33 -21.60
C LYS A 149 -5.49 14.32 -20.46
N HIS A 150 -4.92 13.16 -20.74
CA HIS A 150 -4.77 12.09 -19.76
C HIS A 150 -3.97 12.61 -18.56
N ILE A 151 -4.49 12.34 -17.37
CA ILE A 151 -3.89 12.72 -16.10
C ILE A 151 -2.55 11.98 -15.99
N SER A 152 -1.47 12.77 -15.82
CA SER A 152 -0.08 12.36 -15.55
C SER A 152 0.55 11.46 -16.61
N ASP A 153 1.67 11.91 -17.20
CA ASP A 153 2.49 11.03 -18.04
C ASP A 153 3.00 9.88 -17.16
N ASP A 154 2.58 8.65 -17.49
CA ASP A 154 3.06 7.45 -16.80
C ASP A 154 4.59 7.34 -16.99
N PRO A 155 5.37 7.01 -15.94
CA PRO A 155 6.81 6.77 -16.05
C PRO A 155 7.16 5.80 -17.19
N VAL A 156 8.07 6.24 -18.05
CA VAL A 156 8.58 5.42 -19.15
C VAL A 156 9.37 4.23 -18.60
N GLU A 157 9.23 3.06 -19.22
CA GLU A 157 10.00 1.87 -18.85
C GLU A 157 11.51 2.17 -18.84
N GLY A 158 12.18 1.86 -17.73
CA GLY A 158 13.60 2.14 -17.54
C GLY A 158 13.94 3.57 -17.09
N SER A 159 12.94 4.45 -16.94
CA SER A 159 13.14 5.74 -16.27
C SER A 159 13.51 5.57 -14.79
N PRO A 160 14.17 6.55 -14.16
CA PRO A 160 14.48 6.50 -12.73
C PRO A 160 13.23 6.26 -11.86
N ASP A 161 12.11 6.91 -12.18
CA ASP A 161 10.85 6.77 -11.44
C ASP A 161 10.26 5.37 -11.59
N TYR A 162 10.33 4.79 -12.80
CA TYR A 162 9.92 3.41 -13.05
C TYR A 162 10.76 2.41 -12.25
N VAL A 163 12.08 2.62 -12.18
CA VAL A 163 12.99 1.77 -11.38
C VAL A 163 12.74 1.94 -9.88
N SER A 164 12.46 3.16 -9.41
CA SER A 164 12.08 3.40 -8.02
C SER A 164 10.77 2.68 -7.67
N ASN A 165 9.78 2.70 -8.56
CA ASN A 165 8.54 1.94 -8.38
C ASN A 165 8.80 0.42 -8.30
N LEU A 166 9.70 -0.12 -9.13
CA LEU A 166 10.09 -1.53 -9.05
C LEU A 166 10.71 -1.88 -7.68
N GLN A 167 11.61 -1.04 -7.17
CA GLN A 167 12.23 -1.24 -5.87
C GLN A 167 11.19 -1.18 -4.73
N ASN A 168 10.27 -0.22 -4.78
CA ASN A 168 9.22 -0.09 -3.78
C ASN A 168 8.28 -1.30 -3.78
N ILE A 169 7.93 -1.83 -4.95
CA ILE A 169 7.17 -3.09 -5.06
C ILE A 169 7.93 -4.26 -4.44
N GLN A 170 9.23 -4.37 -4.66
CA GLN A 170 10.05 -5.44 -4.09
C GLN A 170 10.03 -5.40 -2.56
N ASN A 171 10.25 -4.22 -1.96
CA ASN A 171 10.21 -4.06 -0.51
C ASN A 171 8.80 -4.35 0.04
N MET A 172 7.76 -3.77 -0.58
CA MET A 172 6.37 -3.98 -0.19
C MET A 172 5.96 -5.46 -0.22
N MET A 173 6.44 -6.24 -1.19
CA MET A 173 6.14 -7.68 -1.26
C MET A 173 6.65 -8.42 -0.03
N GLY A 174 7.84 -8.08 0.47
CA GLY A 174 8.38 -8.62 1.71
C GLY A 174 7.55 -8.21 2.92
N ASP A 175 7.27 -6.91 3.05
CA ASP A 175 6.53 -6.35 4.18
C ASP A 175 5.11 -6.89 4.29
N VAL A 176 4.40 -6.99 3.17
CA VAL A 176 3.04 -7.55 3.10
C VAL A 176 3.05 -9.03 3.50
N THR A 177 4.04 -9.80 3.02
CA THR A 177 4.14 -11.24 3.36
C THR A 177 4.43 -11.41 4.85
N ASN A 178 5.38 -10.66 5.40
CA ASN A 178 5.68 -10.65 6.84
C ASN A 178 4.46 -10.25 7.67
N GLY A 179 3.69 -9.25 7.22
CA GLY A 179 2.45 -8.83 7.86
C GLY A 179 1.37 -9.92 7.86
N ILE A 180 1.20 -10.61 6.73
CA ILE A 180 0.28 -11.75 6.62
C ILE A 180 0.69 -12.87 7.58
N ASP A 181 1.98 -13.21 7.62
CA ASP A 181 2.48 -14.27 8.51
C ASP A 181 2.35 -13.87 9.98
N PHE A 182 2.59 -12.60 10.32
CA PHE A 182 2.34 -12.07 11.66
C PHE A 182 0.87 -12.22 12.06
N VAL A 183 -0.06 -11.80 11.21
CA VAL A 183 -1.51 -11.91 11.47
C VAL A 183 -1.93 -13.37 11.58
N LYS A 184 -1.40 -14.25 10.73
CA LYS A 184 -1.67 -15.69 10.81
C LYS A 184 -1.25 -16.26 12.16
N GLN A 185 -0.02 -15.97 12.58
CA GLN A 185 0.56 -16.53 13.79
C GLN A 185 -0.05 -15.95 15.08
N HIS A 186 -0.41 -14.66 15.09
CA HIS A 186 -0.85 -14.00 16.33
C HIS A 186 -2.37 -13.86 16.45
N VAL A 187 -3.10 -13.91 15.33
CA VAL A 187 -4.55 -13.71 15.32
C VAL A 187 -5.24 -14.94 14.78
N LEU A 188 -5.00 -15.30 13.51
CA LEU A 188 -5.82 -16.31 12.83
C LEU A 188 -5.65 -17.71 13.43
N VAL A 189 -4.51 -18.03 14.05
CA VAL A 189 -4.34 -19.30 14.77
C VAL A 189 -5.42 -19.54 15.83
N TYR A 190 -5.97 -18.47 16.40
CA TYR A 190 -7.05 -18.53 17.40
C TYR A 190 -8.46 -18.48 16.79
N LEU A 191 -8.58 -18.16 15.50
CA LEU A 191 -9.85 -17.95 14.78
C LEU A 191 -10.15 -19.04 13.74
N ASP A 192 -9.19 -19.89 13.37
CA ASP A 192 -9.31 -20.92 12.32
C ASP A 192 -9.96 -22.23 12.80
N TRP A 193 -10.58 -22.25 14.00
CA TRP A 193 -11.22 -23.43 14.61
C TRP A 193 -10.29 -24.64 14.84
N SER A 194 -8.98 -24.47 14.69
CA SER A 194 -8.00 -25.55 14.90
C SER A 194 -8.04 -26.11 16.33
N ASP A 195 -8.33 -25.25 17.32
CA ASP A 195 -8.82 -25.65 18.65
C ASP A 195 -10.27 -25.18 18.81
N PRO A 196 -11.26 -26.08 18.67
CA PRO A 196 -12.67 -25.73 18.78
C PRO A 196 -13.05 -25.14 20.14
N LYS A 197 -12.37 -25.55 21.23
CA LYS A 197 -12.71 -25.06 22.58
C LYS A 197 -12.24 -23.61 22.76
N CYS A 198 -11.01 -23.33 22.36
CA CYS A 198 -10.46 -21.97 22.40
C CYS A 198 -11.28 -21.02 21.52
N THR A 199 -11.52 -21.41 20.27
CA THR A 199 -12.27 -20.59 19.30
C THR A 199 -13.70 -20.33 19.74
N LEU A 200 -14.38 -21.35 20.30
CA LEU A 200 -15.73 -21.19 20.86
C LEU A 200 -15.78 -20.25 22.07
N ASN A 201 -14.77 -20.31 22.95
CA ASN A 201 -14.67 -19.39 24.08
C ASN A 201 -14.46 -17.95 23.62
N ILE A 202 -13.64 -17.73 22.58
CA ILE A 202 -13.45 -16.42 21.96
C ILE A 202 -14.77 -15.93 21.34
N LEU A 203 -15.53 -16.80 20.68
CA LEU A 203 -16.85 -16.46 20.13
C LEU A 203 -17.83 -16.04 21.24
N HIS A 204 -17.93 -16.81 22.33
CA HIS A 204 -18.76 -16.43 23.47
C HIS A 204 -18.32 -15.10 24.09
N ALA A 205 -17.01 -14.92 24.29
CA ALA A 205 -16.45 -13.66 24.79
C ALA A 205 -16.78 -12.47 23.85
N ALA A 206 -16.73 -12.68 22.53
CA ALA A 206 -17.09 -11.67 21.53
C ALA A 206 -18.58 -11.32 21.55
N VAL A 207 -19.47 -12.30 21.74
CA VAL A 207 -20.92 -12.05 21.87
C VAL A 207 -21.21 -11.28 23.16
N ILE A 208 -20.67 -11.73 24.29
CA ILE A 208 -20.86 -11.06 25.59
C ILE A 208 -20.29 -9.64 25.55
N SER A 209 -19.09 -9.46 24.98
CA SER A 209 -18.48 -8.13 24.86
C SER A 209 -19.28 -7.22 23.92
N SER A 210 -19.86 -7.74 22.84
CA SER A 210 -20.72 -6.96 21.93
C SER A 210 -21.98 -6.47 22.64
N VAL A 211 -22.65 -7.34 23.40
CA VAL A 211 -23.82 -6.95 24.21
C VAL A 211 -23.44 -5.94 25.29
N GLY A 212 -22.32 -6.16 26.00
CA GLY A 212 -21.81 -5.23 26.99
C GLY A 212 -21.48 -3.86 26.39
N LEU A 213 -20.84 -3.83 25.22
CA LEU A 213 -20.51 -2.60 24.51
C LEU A 213 -21.75 -1.85 24.01
N ALA A 214 -22.80 -2.56 23.60
CA ALA A 214 -24.07 -1.92 23.21
C ALA A 214 -24.75 -1.22 24.41
N LEU A 215 -24.66 -1.80 25.61
CA LEU A 215 -25.25 -1.25 26.83
C LEU A 215 -24.42 -0.11 27.43
N ILE A 216 -23.09 -0.26 27.47
CA ILE A 216 -22.17 0.70 28.09
C ILE A 216 -21.74 1.78 27.09
N GLY A 217 -21.75 1.47 25.79
CA GLY A 217 -21.30 2.32 24.71
C GLY A 217 -21.86 3.75 24.73
N PRO A 218 -23.15 3.98 24.98
CA PRO A 218 -23.69 5.35 25.09
C PRO A 218 -23.06 6.19 26.21
N PHE A 219 -22.51 5.56 27.26
CA PHE A 219 -21.83 6.23 28.36
C PHE A 219 -20.35 6.47 28.09
N ILE A 220 -19.77 5.78 27.09
CA ILE A 220 -18.38 5.97 26.70
C ILE A 220 -18.27 7.27 25.91
N PRO A 221 -17.39 8.21 26.31
CA PRO A 221 -17.14 9.42 25.54
C PRO A 221 -16.29 9.09 24.31
N TRP A 222 -16.88 8.49 23.27
CA TRP A 222 -16.20 8.02 22.05
C TRP A 222 -15.32 9.08 21.39
N ARG A 223 -15.73 10.35 21.48
CA ARG A 223 -14.95 11.51 20.99
C ARG A 223 -13.57 11.58 21.66
N LEU A 224 -13.53 11.42 22.98
CA LEU A 224 -12.30 11.43 23.75
C LEU A 224 -11.48 10.16 23.51
N VAL A 225 -12.14 9.01 23.35
CA VAL A 225 -11.45 7.76 23.04
C VAL A 225 -10.71 7.87 21.70
N LEU A 226 -11.36 8.37 20.65
CA LEU A 226 -10.74 8.60 19.33
C LEU A 226 -9.64 9.67 19.37
N LEU A 227 -9.85 10.73 20.16
CA LEU A 227 -8.87 11.80 20.32
C LEU A 227 -7.60 11.24 20.98
N ILE A 228 -7.77 10.63 22.15
CA ILE A 228 -6.65 10.10 22.94
C ILE A 228 -5.94 8.99 22.17
N SER A 229 -6.66 8.10 21.48
CA SER A 229 -6.03 7.00 20.76
C SER A 229 -5.14 7.48 19.60
N GLY A 230 -5.60 8.43 18.80
CA GLY A 230 -4.76 8.97 17.72
C GLY A 230 -3.65 9.89 18.22
N GLU A 231 -3.92 10.76 19.19
CA GLU A 231 -2.87 11.60 19.80
C GLU A 231 -1.81 10.76 20.51
N ALA A 232 -2.19 9.65 21.15
CA ALA A 232 -1.26 8.68 21.71
C ALA A 232 -0.35 8.11 20.63
N MET A 233 -0.88 7.80 19.44
CA MET A 233 -0.09 7.29 18.32
C MET A 233 0.98 8.31 17.85
N PHE A 234 0.63 9.60 17.77
CA PHE A 234 1.61 10.64 17.42
C PHE A 234 2.62 10.87 18.54
N THR A 235 2.18 10.98 19.79
CA THR A 235 3.06 11.25 20.92
C THR A 235 4.03 10.09 21.17
N LEU A 236 3.58 8.83 21.14
CA LEU A 236 4.46 7.68 21.33
C LEU A 236 5.55 7.57 20.27
N ASN A 237 5.30 8.01 19.03
CA ASN A 237 6.29 8.03 17.96
C ASN A 237 7.18 9.30 17.97
N HIS A 238 6.96 10.24 18.89
CA HIS A 238 7.74 11.47 18.94
C HIS A 238 9.22 11.18 19.24
N PRO A 239 10.19 11.80 18.53
CA PRO A 239 11.62 11.47 18.65
C PRO A 239 12.15 11.56 20.07
N TRP A 240 11.72 12.58 20.82
CA TRP A 240 12.11 12.73 22.22
C TRP A 240 11.58 11.60 23.10
N ILE A 241 10.32 11.17 22.90
CA ILE A 241 9.72 10.09 23.67
C ILE A 241 10.41 8.76 23.37
N GLN A 242 10.77 8.51 22.11
CA GLN A 242 11.53 7.34 21.70
C GLN A 242 12.91 7.26 22.38
N VAL A 243 13.63 8.40 22.49
CA VAL A 243 14.91 8.46 23.21
C VAL A 243 14.71 8.12 24.69
N TRP A 244 13.69 8.68 25.34
CA TRP A 244 13.37 8.39 26.73
C TRP A 244 13.00 6.92 26.97
N LEU A 245 12.16 6.34 26.09
CA LEU A 245 11.78 4.93 26.17
C LEU A 245 13.00 4.01 26.00
N ALA A 246 13.91 4.34 25.09
CA ALA A 246 15.16 3.60 24.91
C ALA A 246 16.03 3.64 26.17
N GLN A 247 16.14 4.81 26.81
CA GLN A 247 16.87 4.95 28.08
C GLN A 247 16.25 4.11 29.20
N LEU A 248 14.92 4.15 29.36
CA LEU A 248 14.22 3.34 30.38
C LEU A 248 14.42 1.83 30.15
N LYS A 249 14.34 1.38 28.90
CA LYS A 249 14.59 -0.02 28.54
C LYS A 249 16.00 -0.44 28.92
N SER A 250 17.00 0.40 28.66
CA SER A 250 18.40 0.11 29.01
C SER A 250 18.63 0.04 30.52
N ALA A 251 18.03 0.95 31.29
CA ALA A 251 18.12 0.96 32.75
C ALA A 251 17.47 -0.29 33.38
N SER A 252 16.29 -0.68 32.89
CA SER A 252 15.60 -1.88 33.36
C SER A 252 16.34 -3.19 33.03
N SER A 253 17.17 -3.22 31.97
CA SER A 253 17.97 -4.40 31.63
C SER A 253 19.29 -4.50 32.41
N SER A 254 19.67 -3.43 33.12
CA SER A 254 20.90 -3.37 33.93
C SER A 254 20.70 -3.70 35.40
N VAL A 255 19.44 -3.94 35.81
CA VAL A 255 19.02 -4.36 37.15
C VAL A 255 18.57 -5.81 37.08
#